data_AF-A0A235ICV4-F1
#
_entry.id   AF-A0A235ICV4-F1
#
_cell.length_a   1.000
_cell.length_b   1.000
_cell.length_c   1.000
_cell.angle_alpha   90.00
_cell.angle_beta   90.00
_cell.angle_gamma   90.00
#
_symmetry.space_group_name_H-M   'P 1'
#
loop_
_entity.id
_entity.type
_entity.pdbx_description
1 polymer ?
#
loop_
_entity_poly.entity_id
_entity_poly.type
_entity_poly.pdbx_seq_one_letter_code
_entity_poly.pdbx_strand_id
1 'polypeptide(L)' 'MSRPKRGSKVIDRAQRRIAALKSISPTLDFGNGVTIDSFAAVIKTTQDKLEAYNSSLSTVPQPNLHNYTI' A
#
# COMPACT_ATOMS: atom_id res chain seq x y z
N MET A 1 -10.06 21.32 2.74
CA MET A 1 -10.01 20.31 3.82
C MET A 1 -9.32 19.04 3.34
N SER A 2 -7.99 18.98 3.37
CA SER A 2 -7.13 17.90 2.83
C SER A 2 -7.77 16.50 2.94
N ARG A 3 -7.90 15.78 1.80
CA ARG A 3 -8.53 14.45 1.79
C ARG A 3 -7.71 13.51 2.68
N PRO A 4 -8.34 12.74 3.58
CA PRO A 4 -7.59 11.84 4.46
C PRO A 4 -6.87 10.77 3.64
N LYS A 5 -5.60 10.55 3.96
CA LYS A 5 -4.78 9.50 3.34
C LYS A 5 -5.47 8.14 3.50
N ARG A 6 -5.41 7.30 2.47
CA ARG A 6 -5.96 5.94 2.52
C ARG A 6 -4.90 4.97 3.04
N GLY A 7 -5.28 4.17 4.04
CA GLY A 7 -4.55 2.96 4.43
C GLY A 7 -5.07 1.74 3.67
N SER A 8 -4.31 0.63 3.70
CA SER A 8 -4.69 -0.63 3.06
C SER A 8 -4.58 -1.81 4.02
N LYS A 9 -5.74 -2.36 4.41
CA LYS A 9 -5.83 -3.57 5.25
C LYS A 9 -5.14 -4.79 4.61
N VAL A 10 -5.03 -4.80 3.28
CA VAL A 10 -4.36 -5.88 2.53
C VAL A 10 -2.85 -5.80 2.74
N ILE A 11 -2.27 -4.59 2.72
CA ILE A 11 -0.84 -4.38 3.01
C ILE A 11 -0.53 -4.81 4.44
N ASP A 12 -1.36 -4.40 5.41
CA ASP A 12 -1.19 -4.79 6.82
C ASP A 12 -1.20 -6.31 7.00
N ARG A 13 -2.13 -7.00 6.33
CA ARG A 13 -2.23 -8.47 6.37
C ARG A 13 -1.02 -9.12 5.69
N ALA A 14 -0.57 -8.59 4.57
CA ALA A 14 0.59 -9.12 3.85
C ALA A 14 1.89 -8.97 4.66
N GLN A 15 2.08 -7.84 5.34
CA GLN A 15 3.20 -7.60 6.24
C GLN A 15 3.22 -8.59 7.42
N ARG A 16 2.07 -8.85 8.05
CA ARG A 16 2.00 -9.88 9.12
C ARG A 16 2.31 -11.27 8.60
N ARG A 17 1.80 -11.62 7.41
CA ARG A 17 2.09 -12.92 6.77
C ARG A 17 3.57 -13.10 6.48
N ILE A 18 4.23 -12.11 5.87
CA ILE A 18 5.66 -12.25 5.57
C ILE A 18 6.52 -12.30 6.82
N ALA A 19 6.14 -11.58 7.89
CA ALA A 19 6.82 -11.67 9.18
C ALA A 19 6.71 -13.08 9.78
N ALA A 20 5.51 -13.68 9.74
CA ALA A 20 5.32 -15.05 10.18
C ALA A 20 6.14 -16.05 9.33
N LEU A 21 6.16 -15.90 8.00
CA LEU A 21 6.97 -16.76 7.13
C LEU A 21 8.47 -16.64 7.44
N LYS A 22 8.98 -15.42 7.62
CA LYS A 22 10.38 -15.18 7.99
C LYS A 22 10.76 -15.76 9.36
N SER A 23 9.81 -15.82 10.30
CA SER A 23 10.06 -16.47 11.60
C SER A 23 10.21 -17.99 11.50
N ILE A 24 9.65 -18.62 10.46
CA ILE A 24 9.81 -20.05 10.20
C ILE A 24 11.14 -20.30 9.49
N SER A 25 11.37 -19.58 8.38
CA SER A 25 12.64 -19.60 7.66
C SER A 25 12.82 -18.28 6.90
N PRO A 26 13.98 -17.61 7.00
CA PRO A 26 14.21 -16.36 6.30
C PRO A 26 14.35 -16.52 4.78
N THR A 27 14.65 -17.73 4.29
CA THR A 27 14.97 -18.01 2.88
C THR A 27 14.05 -19.08 2.28
N LEU A 28 12.75 -18.98 2.56
CA LEU A 28 11.77 -19.93 2.06
C LEU A 28 11.45 -19.68 0.58
N ASP A 29 11.60 -20.73 -0.23
CA ASP A 29 11.22 -20.78 -1.63
C ASP A 29 10.08 -21.79 -1.79
N PHE A 30 8.96 -21.33 -2.32
CA PHE A 30 7.77 -22.14 -2.59
C PHE A 30 7.76 -22.71 -4.01
N GLY A 31 8.82 -22.50 -4.78
CA GLY A 31 8.93 -22.85 -6.20
C GLY A 31 8.25 -21.84 -7.12
N ASN A 32 8.44 -22.01 -8.42
CA ASN A 32 7.82 -21.16 -9.47
C ASN A 32 8.09 -19.65 -9.31
N GLY A 33 9.24 -19.28 -8.72
CA GLY A 33 9.59 -17.87 -8.47
C GLY A 33 8.82 -17.22 -7.31
N VAL A 34 8.06 -18.01 -6.55
CA VAL A 34 7.38 -17.57 -5.33
C VAL A 34 8.32 -17.75 -4.16
N THR A 35 9.04 -16.69 -3.82
CA THR A 35 9.98 -16.64 -2.70
C THR A 35 9.51 -15.60 -1.69
N ILE A 36 10.07 -15.64 -0.48
CA ILE A 36 9.87 -14.57 0.50
C ILE A 36 10.25 -13.21 -0.10
N ASP A 37 11.31 -13.15 -0.91
CA ASP A 37 11.78 -11.91 -1.53
C ASP A 37 10.83 -11.39 -2.61
N SER A 38 10.30 -12.28 -3.47
CA SER A 38 9.33 -11.86 -4.47
C SER A 38 8.02 -11.41 -3.82
N PHE A 39 7.60 -12.04 -2.72
CA PHE A 39 6.47 -11.57 -1.92
C PHE A 39 6.74 -10.21 -1.26
N ALA A 40 7.94 -9.99 -0.70
CA ALA A 40 8.35 -8.70 -0.14
C ALA A 40 8.33 -7.58 -1.20
N ALA A 41 8.83 -7.86 -2.40
CA ALA A 41 8.85 -6.93 -3.51
C ALA A 41 7.43 -6.48 -3.89
N VAL A 42 6.47 -7.41 -3.98
CA VAL A 42 5.07 -7.08 -4.30
C VAL A 42 4.42 -6.21 -3.22
N ILE A 43 4.70 -6.48 -1.93
CA ILE A 43 4.22 -5.64 -0.82
C ILE A 43 4.75 -4.21 -0.99
N LYS A 44 6.06 -4.07 -1.24
CA LYS A 44 6.71 -2.76 -1.44
C LYS A 44 6.11 -2.01 -2.61
N THR A 45 6.00 -2.64 -3.79
CA THR A 45 5.38 -2.03 -4.97
C THR A 45 3.95 -1.57 -4.71
N THR A 46 3.19 -2.31 -3.91
CA THR A 46 1.80 -1.94 -3.57
C THR A 46 1.77 -0.75 -2.62
N GLN A 47 2.71 -0.68 -1.68
CA GLN A 47 2.88 0.47 -0.79
C GLN A 47 3.30 1.72 -1.55
N ASP A 48 4.27 1.62 -2.47
CA ASP A 48 4.71 2.73 -3.33
C ASP A 48 3.52 3.29 -4.14
N LYS A 49 2.66 2.41 -4.69
CA LYS A 49 1.44 2.83 -5.40
C LYS A 49 0.45 3.55 -4.49
N LEU A 50 0.28 3.08 -3.26
CA LEU A 50 -0.60 3.72 -2.28
C LEU A 50 -0.07 5.09 -1.85
N GLU A 51 1.23 5.21 -1.67
CA GLU A 51 1.90 6.47 -1.34
C GLU A 51 1.84 7.46 -2.50
N ALA A 52 2.06 7.02 -3.73
CA ALA A 52 1.88 7.84 -4.93
C ALA A 52 0.46 8.37 -5.03
N TYR A 53 -0.56 7.51 -4.85
CA TYR A 53 -1.96 7.91 -4.83
C TYR A 53 -2.26 8.95 -3.73
N ASN A 54 -1.80 8.70 -2.50
CA ASN A 54 -2.00 9.61 -1.37
C ASN A 54 -1.27 10.95 -1.59
N SER A 55 -0.12 10.94 -2.25
CA SER A 55 0.64 12.15 -2.61
C SER A 55 -0.11 12.95 -3.66
N SER A 56 -0.60 12.32 -4.74
CA SER A 56 -1.44 13.00 -5.74
C SER A 56 -2.70 13.61 -5.13
N LEU A 57 -3.36 12.92 -4.18
CA LEU A 57 -4.50 13.48 -3.45
C LEU A 57 -4.15 14.69 -2.58
N SER A 58 -2.91 14.77 -2.09
CA SER A 58 -2.42 15.90 -1.31
C SER A 58 -2.10 17.11 -2.20
N THR A 59 -1.78 16.89 -3.48
CA THR A 59 -1.45 17.94 -4.46
C THR A 59 -2.68 18.53 -5.13
N VAL A 60 -3.83 17.85 -5.11
CA VAL A 60 -5.10 18.39 -5.64
C VAL A 60 -5.72 19.32 -4.59
N PRO A 61 -5.77 20.65 -4.83
CA PRO A 61 -6.58 21.53 -4.00
C PRO A 61 -8.03 21.09 -4.20
N GLN A 62 -8.79 20.94 -3.12
CA GLN A 62 -10.24 20.88 -3.27
C GLN A 62 -10.69 22.14 -4.00
N PRO A 63 -11.46 22.04 -5.10
CA PRO A 63 -12.22 23.18 -5.55
C PRO A 63 -13.16 23.53 -4.39
N ASN A 64 -12.92 24.71 -3.84
CA ASN A 64 -13.86 25.48 -3.07
C ASN A 64 -15.28 25.30 -3.64
N LEU A 65 -16.16 24.67 -2.87
CA LEU A 65 -17.61 24.78 -3.06
C LEU A 65 -18.02 26.22 -2.74
N HIS A 66 -17.71 27.15 -3.64
CA HIS A 66 -18.42 28.41 -3.74
C HIS A 66 -19.33 28.29 -4.96
N ASN A 67 -20.64 28.42 -4.70
CA ASN A 67 -21.70 28.71 -5.65
C ASN A 67 -22.34 27.50 -6.34
N TYR A 68 -23.42 26.97 -5.75
CA TYR A 68 -24.65 26.62 -6.47
C TYR A 68 -25.83 26.61 -5.48
N THR A 69 -26.40 27.79 -5.24
CA THR A 69 -27.82 27.92 -4.85
C THR A 69 -28.37 29.09 -5.65
N ILE A 70 -29.41 28.81 -6.43
CA ILE A 70 -30.17 29.75 -7.26
C ILE A 70 -31.04 30.62 -6.35
#